data_AF-A0A6I9HN57-F1
#
_entry.id   AF-A0A6I9HN57-F1
#
_cell.length_a   1.000
_cell.length_b   1.000
_cell.length_c   1.000
_cell.angle_alpha   90.00
_cell.angle_beta   90.00
_cell.angle_gamma   90.00
#
_symmetry.space_group_name_H-M   'P 1'
#
loop_
_entity.id
_entity.type
_entity.pdbx_description
1 polymer ?
#
loop_
_entity_poly.entity_id
_entity_poly.type
_entity_poly.pdbx_seq_one_letter_code
_entity_poly.pdbx_strand_id
1 'polypeptide(L)'
;MGAGLLRPLPRHPSPEVASAAVGTGTGTGTGLGSEQGTCGAGRAGGLRLALPQRSPFYLQKIEDGHLNNSLGSPVQADVYFPRLIVPFCGHIKGGMRPGKKILVMGIVDLNPESFGISLTCGESEDPPADVAIELKAVFTERQFVRNSCVAGEWGEEQSSIPYFPFIPDQPFRVEILCEHPRFRIFVDGHQLFDFYHRIETLSAIDTIKINGDLQLTKLG
;
A
#
# COMPACT_ATOMS: atom_id res chain seq x y z
N MET A 1 -41.56 15.96 41.74
CA MET A 1 -40.93 16.24 40.44
C MET A 1 -40.33 14.94 39.95
N GLY A 2 -40.92 14.33 38.92
CA GLY A 2 -40.74 12.93 38.55
C GLY A 2 -39.54 12.68 37.64
N ALA A 3 -38.84 11.58 37.89
CA ALA A 3 -37.82 11.03 37.01
C ALA A 3 -38.50 10.21 35.90
N GLY A 4 -38.32 10.63 34.64
CA GLY A 4 -38.78 9.88 33.47
C GLY A 4 -37.78 8.78 33.09
N LEU A 5 -38.14 7.53 33.36
CA LEU A 5 -37.45 6.35 32.82
C LEU A 5 -37.78 6.21 31.33
N LEU A 6 -36.80 6.40 30.45
CA LEU A 6 -36.91 6.06 29.04
C LEU A 6 -36.87 4.53 28.88
N ARG A 7 -37.93 3.94 28.30
CA ARG A 7 -37.99 2.51 27.96
C ARG A 7 -37.17 2.24 26.69
N PRO A 8 -36.45 1.10 26.60
CA PRO A 8 -35.78 0.70 25.36
C PRO A 8 -36.80 0.28 24.29
N LEU A 9 -36.51 0.62 23.02
CA LEU A 9 -37.28 0.17 21.86
C LEU A 9 -37.02 -1.33 21.57
N PRO A 10 -38.02 -2.07 21.05
CA PRO A 10 -37.85 -3.48 20.71
C PRO A 10 -36.93 -3.64 19.49
N ARG A 11 -35.99 -4.57 19.56
CA ARG A 11 -35.15 -4.99 18.42
C ARG A 11 -35.99 -5.85 17.47
N HIS A 12 -36.01 -5.48 16.20
CA HIS A 12 -36.51 -6.34 15.12
C HIS A 12 -35.53 -7.50 14.88
N PRO A 13 -36.00 -8.74 14.70
CA PRO A 13 -35.15 -9.84 14.26
C PRO A 13 -34.79 -9.68 12.78
N SER A 14 -33.50 -9.78 12.47
CA SER A 14 -32.99 -9.89 11.10
C SER A 14 -33.41 -11.24 10.48
N PRO A 15 -33.70 -11.31 9.17
CA PRO A 15 -34.06 -12.56 8.51
C PRO A 15 -32.86 -13.51 8.40
N GLU A 16 -33.06 -14.74 8.86
CA GLU A 16 -32.18 -15.91 8.67
C GLU A 16 -31.99 -16.19 7.18
N VAL A 17 -30.73 -16.28 6.73
CA VAL A 17 -30.41 -16.79 5.39
C VAL A 17 -30.23 -18.30 5.51
N ALA A 18 -31.15 -19.04 4.91
CA ALA A 18 -31.14 -20.49 4.86
C ALA A 18 -29.92 -21.02 4.07
N SER A 19 -29.10 -21.84 4.74
CA SER A 19 -28.03 -22.63 4.12
C SER A 19 -28.63 -23.82 3.36
N ALA A 20 -28.56 -23.81 2.03
CA ALA A 20 -28.84 -24.99 1.22
C ALA A 20 -27.60 -25.89 1.14
N ALA A 21 -27.68 -27.05 1.77
CA ALA A 21 -26.74 -28.14 1.59
C ALA A 21 -27.00 -28.83 0.23
N VAL A 22 -25.95 -28.94 -0.58
CA VAL A 22 -25.80 -29.91 -1.67
C VAL A 22 -24.44 -30.55 -1.39
N GLY A 23 -24.31 -31.82 -1.06
CA GLY A 23 -24.77 -32.97 -1.83
C GLY A 23 -23.51 -33.71 -2.27
N THR A 24 -23.14 -34.73 -1.49
CA THR A 24 -21.97 -35.59 -1.63
C THR A 24 -21.86 -36.24 -3.03
N GLY A 25 -20.70 -36.11 -3.67
CA GLY A 25 -20.33 -36.84 -4.88
C GLY A 25 -18.97 -37.50 -4.71
N THR A 26 -18.99 -38.79 -4.37
CA THR A 26 -17.84 -39.71 -4.34
C THR A 26 -17.32 -39.97 -5.75
N GLY A 27 -16.03 -39.78 -5.99
CA GLY A 27 -15.36 -40.12 -7.24
C GLY A 27 -13.95 -40.66 -6.98
N THR A 28 -13.86 -41.97 -6.84
CA THR A 28 -12.63 -42.78 -6.78
C THR A 28 -11.91 -42.76 -8.13
N GLY A 29 -10.61 -42.50 -8.14
CA GLY A 29 -9.76 -42.57 -9.33
C GLY A 29 -8.31 -42.82 -8.97
N THR A 30 -7.98 -44.09 -8.79
CA THR A 30 -6.62 -44.64 -8.62
C THR A 30 -5.78 -44.44 -9.88
N GLY A 31 -4.53 -44.00 -9.73
CA GLY A 31 -3.55 -43.93 -10.81
C GLY A 31 -2.13 -43.91 -10.27
N LEU A 32 -1.59 -45.11 -10.01
CA LEU A 32 -0.18 -45.38 -9.73
C LEU A 32 0.65 -45.16 -11.00
N GLY A 33 1.85 -44.59 -10.85
CA GLY A 33 2.82 -44.40 -11.92
C GLY A 33 4.14 -43.85 -11.39
N SER A 34 4.90 -44.73 -10.73
CA SER A 34 6.32 -44.59 -10.44
C SER A 34 7.15 -44.48 -11.72
N GLU A 35 8.23 -43.70 -11.73
CA GLU A 35 9.59 -44.23 -11.95
C GLU A 35 10.67 -43.16 -11.76
N GLN A 36 11.74 -43.61 -11.10
CA GLN A 36 12.96 -42.89 -10.79
C GLN A 36 13.92 -43.00 -11.99
N GLY A 37 14.70 -41.94 -12.24
CA GLY A 37 15.82 -41.98 -13.18
C GLY A 37 16.99 -41.17 -12.64
N THR A 38 17.94 -41.86 -12.02
CA THR A 38 19.23 -41.35 -11.55
C THR A 38 20.35 -41.64 -12.56
N CYS A 39 21.31 -40.71 -12.67
CA CYS A 39 22.75 -40.83 -13.06
C CYS A 39 23.13 -39.76 -14.12
N GLY A 40 24.28 -39.10 -14.13
CA GLY A 40 25.51 -39.22 -13.34
C GLY A 40 26.43 -38.02 -13.56
N ALA A 41 27.52 -37.99 -12.78
CA ALA A 41 28.53 -36.94 -12.73
C ALA A 41 29.43 -36.87 -13.97
N GLY A 42 29.90 -35.66 -14.29
CA GLY A 42 30.97 -35.40 -15.25
C GLY A 42 31.70 -34.10 -14.88
N ARG A 43 33.00 -34.22 -14.57
CA ARG A 43 33.91 -33.17 -14.09
C ARG A 43 34.58 -32.38 -15.23
N ALA A 44 34.94 -31.14 -14.88
CA ALA A 44 36.15 -30.38 -15.24
C ALA A 44 36.24 -29.59 -16.55
N GLY A 45 36.60 -28.30 -16.39
CA GLY A 45 37.57 -27.61 -17.24
C GLY A 45 37.10 -26.30 -17.87
N GLY A 46 37.69 -25.17 -17.44
CA GLY A 46 37.73 -23.95 -18.26
C GLY A 46 37.59 -22.63 -17.51
N LEU A 47 38.67 -22.14 -16.90
CA LEU A 47 38.81 -20.71 -16.60
C LEU A 47 38.83 -19.91 -17.92
N ARG A 48 38.05 -18.82 -18.00
CA ARG A 48 38.40 -17.67 -18.83
C ARG A 48 37.86 -16.37 -18.22
N LEU A 49 38.79 -15.60 -17.67
CA LEU A 49 38.65 -14.18 -17.34
C LEU A 49 38.49 -13.36 -18.62
N ALA A 50 37.48 -12.48 -18.69
CA ALA A 50 37.47 -11.34 -19.61
C ALA A 50 36.45 -10.26 -19.16
N LEU A 51 36.97 -9.23 -18.49
CA LEU A 51 36.57 -7.82 -18.59
C LEU A 51 37.89 -7.06 -18.79
N PRO A 52 37.94 -5.82 -19.30
CA PRO A 52 36.85 -4.88 -19.53
C PRO A 52 36.82 -4.37 -20.98
N GLN A 53 35.84 -3.57 -21.39
CA GLN A 53 36.15 -2.39 -22.21
C GLN A 53 35.16 -1.24 -21.97
N ARG A 54 35.78 -0.06 -21.96
CA ARG A 54 35.26 1.29 -21.75
C ARG A 54 34.17 1.69 -22.76
N SER A 55 33.39 2.66 -22.30
CA SER A 55 32.57 3.61 -23.05
C SER A 55 33.27 4.19 -24.28
N PRO A 56 32.45 4.63 -25.26
CA PRO A 56 32.48 6.03 -25.64
C PRO A 56 31.03 6.55 -25.89
N PHE A 57 30.68 7.83 -25.91
CA PHE A 57 31.32 9.12 -25.75
C PHE A 57 30.15 10.12 -25.64
N TYR A 58 30.41 11.30 -25.06
CA TYR A 58 29.53 12.46 -25.20
C TYR A 58 29.28 12.76 -26.69
N LEU A 59 28.02 12.98 -27.09
CA LEU A 59 27.77 13.71 -28.33
C LEU A 59 27.82 15.20 -28.04
N GLN A 60 28.82 15.81 -28.66
CA GLN A 60 29.17 17.21 -28.61
C GLN A 60 28.23 18.04 -29.48
N LYS A 61 28.13 19.32 -29.09
CA LYS A 61 27.52 20.46 -29.79
C LYS A 61 27.67 20.40 -31.31
N ILE A 62 26.60 20.77 -32.02
CA ILE A 62 26.66 21.31 -33.37
C ILE A 62 26.41 22.82 -33.24
N GLU A 63 27.35 23.63 -33.72
CA GLU A 63 27.21 25.07 -33.90
C GLU A 63 26.86 25.41 -35.36
N ASP A 64 26.18 26.55 -35.48
CA ASP A 64 26.01 27.46 -36.62
C ASP A 64 24.93 27.23 -37.69
N GLY A 65 23.86 28.03 -37.57
CA GLY A 65 23.49 28.99 -38.61
C GLY A 65 22.23 28.74 -39.44
N HIS A 66 21.05 29.19 -38.97
CA HIS A 66 20.15 30.09 -39.71
C HIS A 66 18.85 30.39 -38.93
N LEU A 67 18.32 31.60 -39.15
CA LEU A 67 17.28 32.30 -38.39
C LEU A 67 15.87 31.70 -38.53
N ASN A 68 15.15 31.56 -37.41
CA ASN A 68 13.74 31.96 -37.31
C ASN A 68 13.26 32.05 -35.84
N ASN A 69 12.69 33.21 -35.51
CA ASN A 69 11.95 33.45 -34.28
C ASN A 69 10.65 32.63 -34.27
N SER A 70 10.37 31.90 -33.20
CA SER A 70 9.01 31.72 -32.67
C SER A 70 9.02 31.12 -31.26
N LEU A 71 8.17 31.71 -30.42
CA LEU A 71 7.89 31.38 -29.03
C LEU A 71 7.60 29.90 -28.81
N GLY A 72 8.32 29.30 -27.88
CA GLY A 72 7.99 28.02 -27.27
C GLY A 72 8.72 27.92 -25.95
N SER A 73 8.08 28.31 -24.84
CA SER A 73 8.54 27.90 -23.52
C SER A 73 8.73 26.37 -23.54
N PRO A 74 9.78 25.82 -22.91
CA PRO A 74 9.78 24.40 -22.64
C PRO A 74 8.59 24.15 -21.72
N VAL A 75 7.51 23.60 -22.27
CA VAL A 75 6.48 22.93 -21.49
C VAL A 75 7.24 21.87 -20.71
N GLN A 76 7.37 22.11 -19.42
CA GLN A 76 7.99 21.21 -18.46
C GLN A 76 7.36 19.85 -18.71
N ALA A 77 8.16 18.92 -19.23
CA ALA A 77 7.69 17.58 -19.54
C ALA A 77 7.16 17.00 -18.22
N ASP A 78 5.84 16.86 -18.13
CA ASP A 78 5.20 16.12 -17.06
C ASP A 78 5.89 14.76 -17.01
N VAL A 79 6.64 14.53 -15.93
CA VAL A 79 7.26 13.24 -15.68
C VAL A 79 6.11 12.30 -15.35
N TYR A 80 5.51 11.73 -16.40
CA TYR A 80 4.45 10.76 -16.27
C TYR A 80 5.05 9.56 -15.53
N PHE A 81 4.57 9.30 -14.31
CA PHE A 81 4.88 8.10 -13.54
C PHE A 81 3.73 7.10 -13.73
N PRO A 82 3.60 6.40 -14.88
CA PRO A 82 2.42 5.59 -15.20
C PRO A 82 2.18 4.42 -14.24
N ARG A 83 3.09 4.16 -13.31
CA ARG A 83 2.98 3.09 -12.31
C ARG A 83 2.42 3.56 -10.96
N LEU A 84 2.22 4.86 -10.74
CA LEU A 84 1.79 5.44 -9.47
C LEU A 84 0.44 6.15 -9.60
N ILE A 85 -0.47 5.59 -10.41
CA ILE A 85 -1.83 6.13 -10.58
C ILE A 85 -2.67 5.74 -9.37
N VAL A 86 -3.45 6.69 -8.84
CA VAL A 86 -4.40 6.46 -7.74
C VAL A 86 -5.79 6.14 -8.33
N PRO A 87 -6.51 5.10 -7.86
CA PRO A 87 -6.14 4.20 -6.76
C PRO A 87 -4.96 3.30 -7.11
N PHE A 88 -4.04 3.16 -6.16
CA PHE A 88 -2.82 2.38 -6.30
C PHE A 88 -2.88 1.14 -5.39
N CYS A 89 -2.46 -0.01 -5.93
CA CYS A 89 -2.22 -1.24 -5.17
C CYS A 89 -0.80 -1.75 -5.48
N GLY A 90 -0.02 -2.09 -4.46
CA GLY A 90 1.35 -2.53 -4.64
C GLY A 90 1.81 -3.54 -3.59
N HIS A 91 2.73 -4.42 -4.00
CA HIS A 91 3.25 -5.47 -3.15
C HIS A 91 4.53 -5.06 -2.40
N ILE A 92 4.54 -5.26 -1.09
CA ILE A 92 5.64 -5.05 -0.16
C ILE A 92 6.48 -6.33 -0.11
N LYS A 93 7.58 -6.37 -0.86
CA LYS A 93 8.45 -7.56 -0.95
C LYS A 93 8.88 -8.11 0.42
N GLY A 94 8.44 -9.33 0.75
CA GLY A 94 8.74 -10.01 2.01
C GLY A 94 7.99 -9.47 3.23
N GLY A 95 6.89 -8.75 3.03
CA GLY A 95 6.04 -8.24 4.10
C GLY A 95 6.69 -7.17 4.98
N MET A 96 5.97 -6.73 6.01
CA MET A 96 6.51 -5.87 7.07
C MET A 96 7.35 -6.69 8.06
N ARG A 97 8.30 -6.01 8.70
CA ARG A 97 9.15 -6.56 9.76
C ARG A 97 9.77 -5.40 10.54
N PRO A 98 10.20 -5.62 11.80
CA PRO A 98 10.90 -4.60 12.57
C PRO A 98 12.07 -3.98 11.79
N GLY A 99 12.14 -2.66 11.76
CA GLY A 99 13.12 -1.87 11.02
C GLY A 99 12.76 -1.61 9.54
N LYS A 100 11.73 -2.26 8.98
CA LYS A 100 11.27 -1.96 7.62
C LYS A 100 10.44 -0.68 7.62
N LYS A 101 10.65 0.15 6.60
CA LYS A 101 9.97 1.43 6.39
C LYS A 101 9.31 1.44 5.02
N ILE A 102 8.10 2.00 4.95
CA ILE A 102 7.44 2.38 3.70
C ILE A 102 7.47 3.91 3.61
N LEU A 103 7.82 4.42 2.43
CA LEU A 103 7.83 5.84 2.10
C LEU A 103 6.75 6.11 1.05
N VAL A 104 5.79 6.97 1.37
CA VAL A 104 4.79 7.49 0.43
C VAL A 104 5.02 8.99 0.26
N MET A 105 5.22 9.44 -0.96
CA MET A 105 5.29 10.86 -1.29
C MET A 105 4.27 11.18 -2.37
N GLY A 106 3.60 12.30 -2.22
CA GLY A 106 2.57 12.73 -3.15
C GLY A 106 2.32 14.22 -3.05
N ILE A 107 1.36 14.69 -3.83
CA ILE A 107 0.81 16.04 -3.78
C ILE A 107 -0.68 15.87 -3.46
N VAL A 108 -1.17 16.58 -2.45
CA VAL A 108 -2.59 16.62 -2.15
C VAL A 108 -3.32 17.37 -3.27
N ASP A 109 -4.48 16.89 -3.70
CA ASP A 109 -5.27 17.61 -4.70
C ASP A 109 -5.71 19.00 -4.21
N LEU A 110 -6.15 19.86 -5.14
CA LEU A 110 -6.50 21.26 -4.83
C LEU A 110 -7.74 21.38 -3.91
N ASN A 111 -8.71 20.49 -4.05
CA ASN A 111 -9.96 20.49 -3.28
C ASN A 111 -10.23 19.10 -2.67
N PRO A 112 -9.42 18.67 -1.69
CA PRO A 112 -9.47 17.30 -1.18
C PRO A 112 -10.61 17.14 -0.16
N GLU A 113 -11.35 16.05 -0.26
CA GLU A 113 -12.23 15.57 0.80
C GLU A 113 -11.45 14.64 1.74
N SER A 114 -10.83 13.59 1.19
CA SER A 114 -10.01 12.67 1.95
C SER A 114 -9.07 11.83 1.09
N PHE A 115 -8.03 11.30 1.71
CA PHE A 115 -7.22 10.23 1.12
C PHE A 115 -6.89 9.14 2.14
N GLY A 116 -6.62 7.94 1.64
CA GLY A 116 -6.31 6.76 2.44
C GLY A 116 -5.00 6.09 2.05
N ILE A 117 -4.27 5.59 3.05
CA ILE A 117 -3.13 4.68 2.90
C ILE A 117 -3.38 3.48 3.81
N SER A 118 -3.48 2.29 3.23
CA SER A 118 -3.77 1.06 3.98
C SER A 118 -2.68 0.02 3.76
N LEU A 119 -2.27 -0.64 4.84
CA LEU A 119 -1.41 -1.84 4.78
C LEU A 119 -2.28 -3.07 5.07
N THR A 120 -2.31 -4.01 4.13
CA THR A 120 -3.21 -5.17 4.17
C THR A 120 -2.45 -6.49 4.10
N CYS A 121 -3.13 -7.56 4.54
CA CYS A 121 -2.64 -8.93 4.44
C CYS A 121 -3.11 -9.59 3.15
N GLY A 122 -2.43 -9.30 2.05
CA GLY A 122 -2.83 -9.65 0.69
C GLY A 122 -3.75 -8.61 0.04
N GLU A 123 -4.19 -8.91 -1.17
CA GLU A 123 -4.98 -8.02 -2.02
C GLU A 123 -6.45 -8.44 -2.21
N SER A 124 -6.86 -9.59 -1.64
CA SER A 124 -8.20 -10.17 -1.77
C SER A 124 -9.32 -9.17 -1.48
N GLU A 125 -10.36 -9.18 -2.30
CA GLU A 125 -11.58 -8.37 -2.13
C GLU A 125 -12.79 -9.18 -1.66
N ASP A 126 -12.78 -10.51 -1.86
CA ASP A 126 -13.86 -11.41 -1.45
C ASP A 126 -13.32 -12.77 -0.94
N PRO A 127 -13.27 -13.01 0.38
CA PRO A 127 -13.50 -12.01 1.43
C PRO A 127 -12.40 -10.93 1.41
N PRO A 128 -12.69 -9.71 1.92
CA PRO A 128 -11.68 -8.66 2.03
C PRO A 128 -10.49 -9.12 2.87
N ALA A 129 -9.28 -8.82 2.39
CA ALA A 129 -8.05 -9.00 3.15
C ALA A 129 -8.07 -8.18 4.45
N ASP A 130 -7.48 -8.73 5.52
CA ASP A 130 -7.29 -8.00 6.77
C ASP A 130 -6.49 -6.71 6.55
N VAL A 131 -6.88 -5.65 7.25
CA VAL A 131 -6.24 -4.34 7.23
C VAL A 131 -5.48 -4.16 8.53
N ALA A 132 -4.15 -4.25 8.47
CA ALA A 132 -3.29 -4.08 9.63
C ALA A 132 -3.32 -2.65 10.17
N ILE A 133 -3.32 -1.69 9.25
CA ILE A 133 -3.55 -0.27 9.54
C ILE A 133 -4.14 0.42 8.30
N GLU A 134 -5.25 1.12 8.49
CA GLU A 134 -5.73 2.15 7.58
C GLU A 134 -5.37 3.51 8.16
N LEU A 135 -4.84 4.39 7.32
CA LEU A 135 -4.53 5.78 7.64
C LEU A 135 -5.39 6.65 6.72
N LYS A 136 -6.38 7.36 7.27
CA LYS A 136 -7.30 8.21 6.49
C LYS A 136 -7.18 9.67 6.91
N ALA A 137 -6.69 10.51 6.02
CA ALA A 137 -6.67 11.95 6.21
C ALA A 137 -8.01 12.54 5.74
N VAL A 138 -8.73 13.21 6.63
CA VAL A 138 -10.02 13.86 6.33
C VAL A 138 -9.85 15.37 6.50
N PHE A 139 -10.04 16.12 5.41
CA PHE A 139 -9.65 17.54 5.37
C PHE A 139 -10.68 18.46 6.03
N THR A 140 -11.96 18.14 5.93
CA THR A 140 -13.05 18.94 6.53
C THR A 140 -12.92 19.01 8.05
N GLU A 141 -12.71 17.87 8.70
CA GLU A 141 -12.55 17.77 10.16
C GLU A 141 -11.11 17.94 10.61
N ARG A 142 -10.14 18.02 9.68
CA ARG A 142 -8.70 18.05 9.94
C ARG A 142 -8.25 16.89 10.83
N GLN A 143 -8.73 15.69 10.51
CA GLN A 143 -8.42 14.47 11.25
C GLN A 143 -7.51 13.56 10.45
N PHE A 144 -6.61 12.88 11.14
CA PHE A 144 -5.87 11.76 10.57
C PHE A 144 -6.23 10.50 11.34
N VAL A 145 -7.27 9.84 10.83
CA VAL A 145 -7.92 8.69 11.43
C VAL A 145 -7.10 7.44 11.15
N ARG A 146 -7.03 6.54 12.13
CA ARG A 146 -6.40 5.23 11.97
C ARG A 146 -7.17 4.12 12.67
N ASN A 147 -7.29 3.00 11.97
CA ASN A 147 -7.96 1.81 12.48
C ASN A 147 -7.38 0.54 11.82
N SER A 148 -7.89 -0.62 12.21
CA SER A 148 -7.58 -1.92 11.63
C SER A 148 -8.88 -2.70 11.42
N CYS A 149 -8.92 -3.56 10.42
CA CYS A 149 -10.01 -4.50 10.19
C CYS A 149 -9.44 -5.91 10.24
N VAL A 150 -9.91 -6.75 11.16
CA VAL A 150 -9.41 -8.11 11.35
C VAL A 150 -10.60 -9.07 11.30
N ALA A 151 -10.54 -10.07 10.42
CA ALA A 151 -11.63 -11.00 10.16
C ALA A 151 -12.97 -10.30 9.82
N GLY A 152 -12.89 -9.19 9.08
CA GLY A 152 -14.05 -8.40 8.65
C GLY A 152 -14.58 -7.40 9.70
N GLU A 153 -13.99 -7.34 10.90
CA GLU A 153 -14.44 -6.46 11.98
C GLU A 153 -13.48 -5.28 12.17
N TRP A 154 -14.02 -4.06 12.14
CA TRP A 154 -13.27 -2.85 12.45
C TRP A 154 -13.08 -2.70 13.96
N GLY A 155 -11.86 -2.35 14.37
CA GLY A 155 -11.55 -2.08 15.77
C GLY A 155 -11.90 -0.67 16.22
N GLU A 156 -11.33 -0.27 17.37
CA GLU A 156 -11.47 1.08 17.90
C GLU A 156 -10.72 2.10 17.04
N GLU A 157 -11.38 3.18 16.65
CA GLU A 157 -10.78 4.26 15.88
C GLU A 157 -9.85 5.13 16.75
N GLN A 158 -8.70 5.54 16.21
CA GLN A 158 -7.83 6.54 16.81
C GLN A 158 -7.68 7.74 15.89
N SER A 159 -7.88 8.96 16.40
CA SER A 159 -7.79 10.19 15.59
C SER A 159 -7.02 11.33 16.27
N SER A 160 -6.59 11.13 17.52
CA SER A 160 -5.80 12.12 18.26
C SER A 160 -4.44 12.34 17.60
N ILE A 161 -4.18 13.59 17.20
CA ILE A 161 -2.94 14.07 16.59
C ILE A 161 -2.61 15.47 17.14
N PRO A 162 -1.32 15.84 17.25
CA PRO A 162 -0.94 17.16 17.74
C PRO A 162 -1.30 18.30 16.77
N TYR A 163 -1.34 18.01 15.48
CA TYR A 163 -1.76 18.92 14.41
C TYR A 163 -2.11 18.10 13.15
N PHE A 164 -2.91 18.67 12.25
CA PHE A 164 -3.18 18.09 10.94
C PHE A 164 -2.09 18.52 9.94
N PRO A 165 -1.33 17.59 9.34
CA PRO A 165 -0.11 17.93 8.61
C PRO A 165 -0.30 18.16 7.10
N PHE A 166 -1.49 17.90 6.55
CA PHE A 166 -1.71 17.94 5.11
C PHE A 166 -2.34 19.27 4.67
N ILE A 167 -1.87 19.80 3.54
CA ILE A 167 -2.30 21.08 2.97
C ILE A 167 -2.71 20.83 1.51
N PRO A 168 -3.88 21.30 1.04
CA PRO A 168 -4.28 21.20 -0.36
C PRO A 168 -3.21 21.79 -1.30
N ASP A 169 -3.01 21.15 -2.45
CA ASP A 169 -2.04 21.55 -3.48
C ASP A 169 -0.57 21.62 -2.98
N GLN A 170 -0.25 20.92 -1.90
CA GLN A 170 1.12 20.84 -1.36
C GLN A 170 1.67 19.41 -1.36
N PRO A 171 2.99 19.25 -1.53
CA PRO A 171 3.63 17.96 -1.39
C PRO A 171 3.61 17.49 0.06
N PHE A 172 3.57 16.18 0.25
CA PHE A 172 3.72 15.54 1.55
C PHE A 172 4.66 14.34 1.47
N ARG A 173 5.20 13.95 2.63
CA ARG A 173 5.97 12.72 2.82
C ARG A 173 5.46 11.96 4.04
N VAL A 174 4.84 10.79 3.84
CA VAL A 174 4.48 9.86 4.91
C VAL A 174 5.51 8.75 5.00
N GLU A 175 6.04 8.49 6.20
CA GLU A 175 6.88 7.34 6.50
C GLU A 175 6.20 6.44 7.55
N ILE A 176 6.02 5.17 7.18
CA ILE A 176 5.47 4.14 8.07
C ILE A 176 6.61 3.22 8.48
N LEU A 177 7.14 3.42 9.69
CA LEU A 177 8.20 2.58 10.26
C LEU A 177 7.58 1.46 11.10
N CYS A 178 7.87 0.21 10.74
CA CYS A 178 7.51 -0.95 11.56
C CYS A 178 8.57 -1.17 12.64
N GLU A 179 8.15 -1.06 13.90
CA GLU A 179 8.91 -1.52 15.07
C GLU A 179 8.29 -2.81 15.61
N HIS A 180 8.91 -3.40 16.63
CA HIS A 180 8.43 -4.67 17.20
C HIS A 180 6.98 -4.60 17.73
N PRO A 181 6.55 -3.58 18.50
CA PRO A 181 5.18 -3.55 19.01
C PRO A 181 4.20 -2.67 18.21
N ARG A 182 4.68 -1.89 17.23
CA ARG A 182 3.91 -0.80 16.65
C ARG A 182 4.41 -0.32 15.29
N PHE A 183 3.56 0.41 14.58
CA PHE A 183 3.95 1.35 13.55
C PHE A 183 4.21 2.73 14.14
N ARG A 184 5.27 3.41 13.69
CA ARG A 184 5.53 4.83 13.95
C ARG A 184 5.32 5.59 12.66
N ILE A 185 4.45 6.58 12.71
CA ILE A 185 4.08 7.39 11.55
C ILE A 185 4.77 8.74 11.63
N PHE A 186 5.48 9.09 10.57
CA PHE A 186 6.12 10.39 10.40
C PHE A 186 5.51 11.09 9.19
N VAL A 187 5.28 12.39 9.32
CA VAL A 187 4.91 13.26 8.20
C VAL A 187 5.94 14.37 8.08
N ASP A 188 6.54 14.49 6.89
CA ASP A 188 7.61 15.45 6.58
C ASP A 188 8.79 15.41 7.58
N GLY A 189 9.13 14.19 8.03
CA GLY A 189 10.24 13.95 8.96
C GLY A 189 9.89 14.12 10.44
N HIS A 190 8.69 14.60 10.77
CA HIS A 190 8.22 14.75 12.14
C HIS A 190 7.34 13.56 12.55
N GLN A 191 7.62 12.96 13.71
CA GLN A 191 6.77 11.90 14.24
C GLN A 191 5.42 12.48 14.63
N LEU A 192 4.34 11.91 14.07
CA LEU A 192 2.99 12.35 14.34
C LEU A 192 2.32 11.49 15.42
N PHE A 193 2.43 10.17 15.30
CA PHE A 193 1.88 9.23 16.27
C PHE A 193 2.42 7.81 16.13
N ASP A 194 2.09 6.99 17.12
CA ASP A 194 2.30 5.54 17.15
C ASP A 194 0.96 4.81 17.01
N PHE A 195 0.95 3.66 16.32
CA PHE A 195 -0.18 2.74 16.26
C PHE A 195 0.30 1.33 16.61
N TYR A 196 -0.15 0.79 17.73
CA TYR A 196 0.23 -0.54 18.19
C TYR A 196 -0.37 -1.63 17.29
N HIS A 197 0.43 -2.67 17.01
CA HIS A 197 0.02 -3.73 16.09
C HIS A 197 -1.22 -4.44 16.62
N ARG A 198 -2.25 -4.58 15.77
CA ARG A 198 -3.40 -5.46 16.01
C ARG A 198 -3.29 -6.79 15.25
N ILE A 199 -2.35 -6.85 14.30
CA ILE A 199 -1.94 -8.06 13.59
C ILE A 199 -0.45 -8.28 13.87
N GLU A 200 -0.10 -9.37 14.55
CA GLU A 200 1.27 -9.65 14.97
C GLU A 200 2.10 -10.40 13.90
N THR A 201 1.44 -11.06 12.94
CA THR A 201 2.10 -11.71 11.81
C THR A 201 2.55 -10.66 10.78
N LEU A 202 3.56 -9.86 11.12
CA LEU A 202 4.00 -8.71 10.33
C LEU A 202 4.36 -9.06 8.88
N SER A 203 4.91 -10.25 8.66
CA SER A 203 5.27 -10.72 7.31
C SER A 203 4.07 -10.96 6.41
N ALA A 204 2.87 -11.16 6.97
CA ALA A 204 1.64 -11.26 6.21
C ALA A 204 1.16 -9.89 5.71
N ILE A 205 1.61 -8.79 6.34
CA ILE A 205 1.29 -7.42 5.90
C ILE A 205 2.18 -7.11 4.70
N ASP A 206 1.70 -7.44 3.50
CA ASP A 206 2.49 -7.52 2.28
C ASP A 206 1.93 -6.66 1.14
N THR A 207 0.85 -5.92 1.38
CA THR A 207 0.17 -5.13 0.37
C THR A 207 -0.06 -3.72 0.88
N ILE A 208 0.18 -2.72 0.03
CA ILE A 208 -0.18 -1.33 0.27
C ILE A 208 -1.26 -0.90 -0.74
N LYS A 209 -2.31 -0.27 -0.23
CA LYS A 209 -3.38 0.34 -1.03
C LYS A 209 -3.41 1.85 -0.74
N ILE A 210 -3.55 2.67 -1.78
CA ILE A 210 -3.63 4.14 -1.68
C ILE A 210 -4.80 4.61 -2.53
N ASN A 211 -5.67 5.44 -1.98
CA ASN A 211 -6.88 5.94 -2.63
C ASN A 211 -7.22 7.39 -2.21
N GLY A 212 -8.18 7.99 -2.91
CA GLY A 212 -8.69 9.35 -2.61
C GLY A 212 -7.90 10.47 -3.29
N ASP A 213 -7.98 11.67 -2.71
CA ASP A 213 -7.66 12.94 -3.37
C ASP A 213 -6.17 13.31 -3.27
N LEU A 214 -5.33 12.55 -3.95
CA LEU A 214 -3.90 12.82 -4.08
C LEU A 214 -3.31 12.31 -5.39
N GLN A 215 -2.17 12.89 -5.75
CA GLN A 215 -1.27 12.39 -6.79
C GLN A 215 -0.04 11.73 -6.15
N LEU A 216 0.21 10.46 -6.48
CA LEU A 216 1.36 9.73 -5.94
C LEU A 216 2.61 9.99 -6.79
N THR A 217 3.67 10.52 -6.17
CA THR A 217 4.92 10.88 -6.87
C THR A 217 6.05 9.89 -6.60
N LYS A 218 6.05 9.24 -5.42
CA LYS A 218 7.03 8.21 -5.07
C LYS A 218 6.50 7.23 -4.05
N LEU A 219 6.83 5.96 -4.25
CA LEU A 219 6.67 4.89 -3.29
C LEU A 219 8.00 4.17 -3.11
N GLY A 220 8.41 3.86 -1.87
CA GLY A 220 9.70 3.23 -1.57
C GLY A 220 9.75 2.44 -0.28
#